data_AF-A0A920QD89-F1
#
_entry.id   AF-A0A920QD89-F1
#
_cell.length_a   1.000
_cell.length_b   1.000
_cell.length_c   1.000
_cell.angle_alpha   90.00
_cell.angle_beta   90.00
_cell.angle_gamma   90.00
#
_symmetry.space_group_name_H-M   'P 1'
#
loop_
_entity.id
_entity.type
_entity.pdbx_description
1 polymer ?
#
loop_
_entity_poly.entity_id
_entity_poly.type
_entity_poly.pdbx_seq_one_letter_code
_entity_poly.pdbx_strand_id
1 'polypeptide(L)'
;MIVGLYSDGFDFATAIYSDDLGKNWTMSEPMVGGGNIQPSFARKKNGTLVAYMRDNGPAPKRVHVAESTDLGKTWGKVHDHPLLPNPGAGLELMNLRDGRFLVIYNDTESGRHNLAVALSEDEGKTFRWKRYLER
;
A
#
# COMPACT_ATOMS: atom_id res chain seq x y z
N MET A 1 10.85 13.01 -0.83
CA MET A 1 10.65 11.92 0.15
C MET A 1 9.18 11.87 0.51
N ILE A 2 8.63 10.67 0.73
CA ILE A 2 7.24 10.50 1.18
C ILE A 2 7.21 9.52 2.35
N VAL A 3 6.38 9.79 3.35
CA VAL A 3 6.21 8.96 4.54
C VAL A 3 4.72 8.79 4.81
N GLY A 4 4.32 7.56 5.08
CA GLY A 4 2.96 7.20 5.40
C GLY A 4 2.60 7.55 6.84
N LEU A 5 1.45 8.17 7.05
CA LEU A 5 0.84 8.35 8.37
C LEU A 5 -0.55 7.71 8.36
N TYR A 6 -1.05 7.37 9.54
CA TYR A 6 -2.39 6.80 9.68
C TYR A 6 -2.92 6.99 11.10
N SER A 7 -4.22 6.75 11.27
CA SER A 7 -4.86 6.64 12.57
C SER A 7 -5.66 5.34 12.66
N ASP A 8 -5.34 4.46 13.63
CA ASP A 8 -6.21 3.31 13.95
C ASP A 8 -7.55 3.77 14.57
N GLY A 9 -7.62 4.98 15.17
CA GLY A 9 -8.84 5.47 15.82
C GLY A 9 -9.85 6.07 14.84
N PHE A 10 -9.36 6.69 13.75
CA PHE A 10 -10.20 7.27 12.70
C PHE A 10 -10.18 6.47 11.39
N ASP A 11 -9.40 5.39 11.33
CA ASP A 11 -9.40 4.43 10.22
C ASP A 11 -9.12 5.03 8.84
N PHE A 12 -8.21 6.01 8.79
CA PHE A 12 -7.72 6.60 7.55
C PHE A 12 -6.19 6.69 7.50
N ALA A 13 -5.67 6.77 6.27
CA ALA A 13 -4.28 7.01 5.96
C ALA A 13 -4.07 8.40 5.35
N THR A 14 -2.89 8.95 5.54
CA THR A 14 -2.41 10.12 4.80
C THR A 14 -0.92 9.97 4.50
N ALA A 15 -0.34 10.89 3.76
CA ALA A 15 1.09 10.96 3.55
C ALA A 15 1.61 12.34 3.98
N ILE A 16 2.86 12.39 4.41
CA ILE A 16 3.65 13.62 4.42
C ILE A 16 4.74 13.50 3.38
N TYR A 17 5.06 14.61 2.73
CA TYR A 17 6.14 14.67 1.76
C TYR A 17 7.08 15.84 2.06
N SER A 18 8.31 15.67 1.60
CA SER A 18 9.39 16.66 1.72
C SER A 18 10.18 16.70 0.42
N ASP A 19 10.46 17.92 -0.04
CA ASP A 19 11.28 18.25 -1.20
C ASP A 19 12.68 18.79 -0.83
N ASP A 20 12.97 18.94 0.46
CA ASP A 20 14.20 19.55 0.98
C ASP A 20 15.01 18.61 1.88
N LEU A 21 14.96 17.31 1.57
CA LEU A 21 15.64 16.23 2.29
C LEU A 21 15.19 16.07 3.75
N GLY A 22 13.92 16.33 4.02
CA GLY A 22 13.28 16.09 5.32
C GLY A 22 13.41 17.24 6.30
N LYS A 23 13.84 18.43 5.86
CA LYS A 23 13.93 19.62 6.72
C LYS A 23 12.54 20.19 7.00
N ASN A 24 11.70 20.26 5.98
CA ASN A 24 10.29 20.64 6.08
C ASN A 24 9.41 19.54 5.51
N TRP A 25 8.21 19.42 6.07
CA TRP A 25 7.22 18.43 5.68
C TRP A 25 5.89 19.10 5.42
N THR A 26 5.21 18.64 4.38
CA THR A 26 3.84 19.05 4.05
C THR A 26 2.94 17.82 4.06
N MET A 27 1.74 17.96 4.63
CA MET A 27 0.73 16.89 4.60
C MET A 27 0.07 16.84 3.23
N SER A 28 -0.15 15.63 2.71
CA SER A 28 -1.05 15.40 1.58
C SER A 28 -2.51 15.56 1.98
N GLU A 29 -3.40 15.58 0.99
CA GLU A 29 -4.79 15.24 1.25
C GLU A 29 -4.90 13.81 1.80
N PRO A 30 -5.89 13.53 2.68
CA PRO A 30 -6.05 12.19 3.24
C PRO A 30 -6.50 11.19 2.16
N MET A 31 -6.00 9.96 2.25
CA MET A 31 -6.54 8.83 1.51
C MET A 31 -7.80 8.36 2.22
N VAL A 32 -8.97 8.80 1.77
CA VAL A 32 -10.25 8.47 2.41
C VAL A 32 -10.83 7.21 1.78
N GLY A 33 -10.99 6.17 2.60
CA GLY A 33 -11.61 4.89 2.28
C GLY A 33 -12.30 4.30 3.51
N GLY A 34 -12.93 3.14 3.34
CA GLY A 34 -13.63 2.46 4.45
C GLY A 34 -12.68 1.62 5.28
N GLY A 35 -11.76 2.22 6.05
CA GLY A 35 -10.85 1.47 6.94
C GLY A 35 -9.43 1.28 6.42
N ASN A 36 -8.93 2.17 5.58
CA ASN A 36 -7.57 2.08 5.04
C ASN A 36 -6.55 2.75 5.97
N ILE A 37 -5.54 2.01 6.39
CA ILE A 37 -4.48 2.50 7.27
C ILE A 37 -3.12 1.93 6.86
N GLN A 38 -2.04 2.42 7.47
CA GLN A 38 -0.68 1.90 7.29
C GLN A 38 -0.25 1.81 5.80
N PRO A 39 -0.13 2.93 5.08
CA PRO A 39 0.25 2.92 3.67
C PRO A 39 1.72 2.57 3.49
N SER A 40 2.01 1.75 2.48
CA SER A 40 3.34 1.47 1.94
C SER A 40 3.34 1.77 0.43
N PHE A 41 4.46 2.20 -0.13
CA PHE A 41 4.48 2.89 -1.42
C PHE A 41 5.39 2.26 -2.47
N ALA A 42 4.93 2.24 -3.71
CA ALA A 42 5.77 2.03 -4.89
C ALA A 42 5.49 3.09 -5.96
N ARG A 43 6.37 3.15 -6.95
CA ARG A 43 6.28 4.05 -8.10
C ARG A 43 6.19 3.24 -9.39
N LYS A 44 5.17 3.53 -10.20
CA LYS A 44 5.03 3.03 -11.57
C LYS A 44 6.03 3.70 -12.50
N LYS A 45 6.28 3.09 -13.66
CA LYS A 45 7.19 3.56 -14.71
C LYS A 45 6.80 4.95 -15.25
N ASN A 46 5.50 5.24 -15.31
CA ASN A 46 4.99 6.56 -15.73
C ASN A 46 5.15 7.65 -14.64
N GLY A 47 5.68 7.30 -13.46
CA GLY A 47 5.89 8.22 -12.35
C GLY A 47 4.77 8.25 -11.31
N THR A 48 3.60 7.65 -11.58
CA THR A 48 2.49 7.52 -10.63
C THR A 48 2.94 6.79 -9.38
N LEU A 49 2.61 7.33 -8.21
CA LEU A 49 2.79 6.65 -6.92
C LEU A 49 1.56 5.77 -6.64
N VAL A 50 1.81 4.62 -6.04
CA VAL A 50 0.78 3.68 -5.57
C VAL A 50 0.99 3.49 -4.08
N ALA A 51 -0.09 3.61 -3.31
CA ALA A 51 -0.13 3.25 -1.89
C ALA A 51 -0.90 1.95 -1.74
N TYR A 52 -0.29 0.94 -1.13
CA TYR A 52 -0.98 -0.25 -0.61
C TYR A 52 -1.15 -0.10 0.90
N MET A 53 -2.34 -0.42 1.38
CA MET A 53 -2.76 -0.15 2.75
C MET A 53 -3.39 -1.39 3.38
N ARG A 54 -3.22 -1.50 4.69
CA ARG A 54 -3.94 -2.46 5.53
C ARG A 54 -5.44 -2.14 5.52
N ASP A 55 -6.25 -3.19 5.65
CA ASP A 55 -7.70 -3.12 5.66
C ASP A 55 -8.31 -3.43 7.05
N ASN A 56 -8.65 -2.36 7.77
CA ASN A 56 -9.47 -2.40 8.98
C ASN A 56 -10.99 -2.41 8.69
N GLY A 57 -11.39 -2.25 7.43
CA GLY A 57 -12.77 -2.13 6.97
C GLY A 57 -13.59 -3.42 7.02
N PRO A 58 -14.80 -3.43 6.43
CA PRO A 58 -15.58 -4.64 6.27
C PRO A 58 -14.96 -5.63 5.26
N ALA A 59 -15.57 -6.79 5.08
CA ALA A 59 -15.24 -7.71 3.98
C ALA A 59 -15.31 -7.00 2.60
N PRO A 60 -14.53 -7.42 1.58
CA PRO A 60 -13.93 -8.75 1.39
C PRO A 60 -12.48 -8.93 1.88
N LYS A 61 -11.95 -8.04 2.73
CA LYS A 61 -10.60 -8.18 3.31
C LYS A 61 -9.50 -8.24 2.26
N ARG A 62 -9.27 -7.09 1.63
CA ARG A 62 -8.32 -6.90 0.52
C ARG A 62 -7.32 -5.82 0.88
N VAL A 63 -6.14 -5.86 0.26
CA VAL A 63 -5.24 -4.71 0.32
C VAL A 63 -5.97 -3.50 -0.25
N HIS A 64 -6.03 -2.41 0.50
CA HIS A 64 -6.58 -1.16 0.01
C HIS A 64 -5.54 -0.43 -0.86
N VAL A 65 -5.97 0.17 -1.96
CA VAL A 65 -5.10 0.80 -2.95
C VAL A 65 -5.54 2.23 -3.23
N ALA A 66 -4.59 3.16 -3.28
CA ALA A 66 -4.78 4.50 -3.81
C ALA A 66 -3.61 4.89 -4.71
N GLU A 67 -3.85 5.79 -5.66
CA GLU A 67 -2.84 6.25 -6.61
C GLU A 67 -2.71 7.76 -6.60
N SER A 68 -1.50 8.27 -6.79
CA SER A 68 -1.21 9.69 -6.91
C SER A 68 -0.43 9.98 -8.18
N THR A 69 -0.89 10.99 -8.92
CA THR A 69 -0.25 11.46 -10.17
C THR A 69 0.52 12.76 -9.99
N ASP A 70 0.50 13.34 -8.79
CA ASP A 70 1.07 14.65 -8.46
C ASP A 70 2.14 14.57 -7.35
N LEU A 71 2.85 13.45 -7.31
CA LEU A 71 3.95 13.15 -6.38
C LEU A 71 3.50 12.99 -4.90
N GLY A 72 2.27 12.53 -4.69
CA GLY A 72 1.74 12.21 -3.35
C GLY A 72 1.08 13.38 -2.65
N LYS A 73 0.75 14.46 -3.38
CA LYS A 73 0.04 15.62 -2.82
C LYS A 73 -1.45 15.34 -2.68
N THR A 74 -2.04 14.74 -3.70
CA THR A 74 -3.42 14.25 -3.70
C THR A 74 -3.46 12.78 -4.06
N TRP A 75 -4.53 12.10 -3.63
CA TRP A 75 -4.72 10.67 -3.81
C TRP A 75 -6.09 10.38 -4.40
N GLY A 76 -6.12 9.43 -5.35
CA GLY A 76 -7.36 8.93 -5.91
C GLY A 76 -8.19 8.15 -4.89
N LYS A 77 -9.42 7.80 -5.30
CA LYS A 77 -10.35 7.01 -4.49
C LYS A 77 -9.71 5.67 -4.07
N VAL A 78 -9.78 5.38 -2.78
CA VAL A 78 -9.35 4.09 -2.23
C VAL A 78 -10.25 2.97 -2.76
N HIS A 79 -9.64 1.87 -3.19
CA HIS A 79 -10.33 0.69 -3.70
C HIS A 79 -9.62 -0.61 -3.31
N ASP A 80 -10.32 -1.73 -3.38
CA ASP A 80 -9.76 -3.04 -3.10
C ASP A 80 -8.81 -3.51 -4.21
N HIS A 81 -7.68 -4.07 -3.83
CA HIS A 81 -6.83 -4.80 -4.75
C HIS A 81 -7.55 -6.08 -5.22
N PRO A 82 -7.63 -6.35 -6.53
CA PRO A 82 -8.42 -7.48 -7.06
C PRO A 82 -7.86 -8.88 -6.73
N LEU A 83 -6.66 -8.98 -6.15
CA LEU A 83 -5.90 -10.24 -6.04
C LEU A 83 -5.26 -10.43 -4.66
N LEU A 84 -4.86 -9.35 -4.00
CA LEU A 84 -4.15 -9.42 -2.72
C LEU A 84 -5.16 -9.36 -1.57
N PRO A 85 -5.40 -10.46 -0.83
CA PRO A 85 -6.13 -10.39 0.42
C PRO A 85 -5.34 -9.61 1.49
N ASN A 86 -6.06 -9.08 2.48
CA ASN A 86 -5.48 -8.49 3.67
C ASN A 86 -6.43 -8.70 4.86
N PRO A 87 -6.06 -9.52 5.86
CA PRO A 87 -6.91 -9.84 7.00
C PRO A 87 -6.84 -8.74 8.09
N GLY A 88 -6.65 -7.49 7.67
CA GLY A 88 -6.28 -6.39 8.56
C GLY A 88 -4.89 -6.56 9.16
N ALA A 89 -3.92 -7.10 8.42
CA ALA A 89 -2.52 -7.21 8.84
C ALA A 89 -1.65 -6.16 8.14
N GLY A 90 -0.52 -5.79 8.76
CA GLY A 90 0.49 -4.96 8.10
C GLY A 90 1.01 -5.62 6.81
N LEU A 91 1.43 -4.78 5.87
CA LEU A 91 2.05 -5.18 4.61
C LEU A 91 3.18 -4.20 4.28
N GLU A 92 4.10 -4.64 3.42
CA GLU A 92 5.12 -3.77 2.84
C GLU A 92 5.11 -3.89 1.32
N LEU A 93 5.20 -2.75 0.63
CA LEU A 93 5.30 -2.63 -0.81
C LEU A 93 6.56 -1.79 -1.13
N MET A 94 7.38 -2.28 -2.05
CA MET A 94 8.53 -1.50 -2.53
C MET A 94 8.85 -1.78 -3.99
N ASN A 95 9.55 -0.83 -4.63
CA ASN A 95 10.22 -1.08 -5.90
C ASN A 95 11.55 -1.81 -5.66
N LEU A 96 11.79 -2.87 -6.45
CA LEU A 96 13.13 -3.41 -6.66
C LEU A 96 13.92 -2.52 -7.62
N ARG A 97 15.25 -2.69 -7.64
CA ARG A 97 16.15 -1.90 -8.50
C ARG A 97 15.84 -2.02 -10.00
N ASP A 98 15.25 -3.13 -10.42
CA ASP A 98 14.82 -3.39 -11.81
C ASP A 98 13.38 -2.92 -12.11
N GLY A 99 12.75 -2.24 -11.16
CA GLY A 99 11.40 -1.66 -11.31
C GLY A 99 10.25 -2.60 -10.97
N ARG A 100 10.52 -3.88 -10.66
CA ARG A 100 9.49 -4.81 -10.16
C ARG A 100 8.94 -4.35 -8.82
N PHE A 101 7.69 -4.71 -8.54
CA PHE A 101 7.09 -4.50 -7.23
C PHE A 101 7.34 -5.75 -6.38
N LEU A 102 7.80 -5.57 -5.15
CA LEU A 102 7.86 -6.60 -4.12
C LEU A 102 6.82 -6.26 -3.06
N VAL A 103 6.00 -7.25 -2.70
CA VAL A 103 5.00 -7.13 -1.64
C VAL A 103 5.24 -8.22 -0.60
N ILE A 104 5.28 -7.83 0.68
CA ILE A 104 5.23 -8.74 1.83
C ILE A 104 3.87 -8.55 2.49
N TYR A 105 3.08 -9.62 2.59
CA TYR A 105 1.70 -9.54 3.08
C TYR A 105 1.20 -10.89 3.62
N ASN A 106 0.08 -10.87 4.33
CA ASN A 106 -0.63 -12.09 4.73
C ASN A 106 -1.60 -12.53 3.62
N ASP A 107 -1.35 -13.68 3.01
CA ASP A 107 -2.11 -14.21 1.88
C ASP A 107 -3.36 -15.00 2.33
N THR A 108 -4.23 -14.32 3.07
CA THR A 108 -5.49 -14.86 3.59
C THR A 108 -6.45 -13.71 3.90
N GLU A 109 -7.75 -13.96 3.77
CA GLU A 109 -8.80 -13.00 4.16
C GLU A 109 -9.10 -13.06 5.68
N SER A 110 -8.62 -14.09 6.37
CA SER A 110 -8.82 -14.28 7.81
C SER A 110 -7.58 -14.83 8.52
N GLY A 111 -7.32 -14.32 9.72
CA GLY A 111 -6.14 -14.67 10.53
C GLY A 111 -4.84 -14.06 9.98
N ARG A 112 -3.78 -14.06 10.80
CA ARG A 112 -2.48 -13.44 10.46
C ARG A 112 -1.32 -14.45 10.48
N HIS A 113 -1.52 -15.60 9.85
CA HIS A 113 -0.63 -16.77 9.93
C HIS A 113 -0.07 -17.21 8.57
N ASN A 114 -0.36 -16.49 7.47
CA ASN A 114 0.01 -16.91 6.11
C ASN A 114 0.91 -15.87 5.44
N LEU A 115 2.09 -15.62 6.01
CA LEU A 115 3.00 -14.58 5.54
C LEU A 115 3.66 -15.01 4.23
N ALA A 116 3.56 -14.17 3.20
CA ALA A 116 4.13 -14.41 1.89
C ALA A 116 4.89 -13.18 1.35
N VAL A 117 5.87 -13.46 0.51
CA VAL A 117 6.54 -12.47 -0.35
C VAL A 117 6.13 -12.76 -1.79
N ALA A 118 5.65 -11.73 -2.50
CA ALA A 118 5.24 -11.83 -3.89
C ALA A 118 5.93 -10.76 -4.76
N LEU A 119 6.17 -11.10 -6.02
CA LEU A 119 6.74 -10.18 -7.02
C LEU A 119 5.75 -9.94 -8.16
N SER A 120 5.65 -8.68 -8.57
CA SER A 120 4.94 -8.26 -9.77
C SER A 120 5.90 -7.59 -10.75
N GLU A 121 5.77 -7.99 -12.02
CA GLU A 121 6.53 -7.46 -13.15
C GLU A 121 5.71 -6.45 -13.98
N ASP A 122 4.44 -6.29 -13.64
CA ASP A 122 3.42 -5.53 -14.34
C ASP A 122 2.71 -4.50 -13.44
N GLU A 123 3.48 -3.93 -12.50
CA GLU A 123 3.07 -2.80 -11.65
C GLU A 123 1.85 -3.10 -10.75
N GLY A 124 1.82 -4.31 -10.19
CA GLY A 124 0.79 -4.79 -9.27
C GLY A 124 -0.41 -5.46 -9.92
N LYS A 125 -0.44 -5.58 -11.26
CA LYS A 125 -1.58 -6.23 -11.95
C LYS A 125 -1.61 -7.73 -11.73
N THR A 126 -0.46 -8.40 -11.71
CA THR A 126 -0.33 -9.84 -11.42
C THR A 126 0.88 -10.14 -10.53
N PHE A 127 0.80 -11.24 -9.79
CA PHE A 127 1.85 -11.71 -8.87
C PHE A 127 2.21 -13.16 -9.17
N ARG A 128 3.03 -13.38 -10.21
CA ARG A 128 3.38 -14.73 -10.70
C ARG A 128 4.28 -15.49 -9.75
N TRP A 129 5.16 -14.77 -9.05
CA TRP A 129 6.11 -15.36 -8.13
C TRP A 129 5.65 -15.07 -6.71
N LYS A 130 5.45 -16.12 -5.91
CA LYS A 130 5.04 -16.04 -4.50
C LYS A 130 5.79 -17.11 -3.70
N ARG A 131 6.31 -16.73 -2.54
CA ARG A 131 6.92 -17.65 -1.58
C ARG A 131 6.36 -17.38 -0.20
N TYR A 132 5.95 -18.44 0.48
CA TYR A 132 5.49 -18.37 1.87
C TYR A 132 6.70 -18.41 2.81
N LEU A 133 6.68 -17.53 3.81
CA LEU A 133 7.66 -17.47 4.90
C LEU A 133 7.13 -18.17 6.17
N GLU A 134 5.80 -18.24 6.32
CA GLU A 134 5.09 -18.84 7.45
C GLU A 134 3.73 -19.38 6.96
N ARG A 135 3.23 -20.45 7.61
CA ARG A 135 1.91 -21.06 7.39
C ARG A 135 1.36 -21.67 8.67
#